data_AF-A0A7L4TME2-F1
#
_entry.id   AF-A0A7L4TME2-F1
#
_cell.length_a   1.000
_cell.length_b   1.000
_cell.length_c   1.000
_cell.angle_alpha   90.00
_cell.angle_beta   90.00
_cell.angle_gamma   90.00
#
_symmetry.space_group_name_H-M   'P 1'
#
loop_
_entity.id
_entity.type
_entity.pdbx_description
1 polymer ?
#
loop_
_entity_poly.entity_id
_entity_poly.type
_entity_poly.pdbx_seq_one_letter_code
_entity_poly.pdbx_strand_id
1 'polypeptide(L)'
;MDTIAALVFGIVIMNRLQERGIKDRAAIQAFTIKAGIIAGVGLSLVYLSLGYLGASSVSTIGRLDNGGAILAAVANALFGSTGSMILALVITFACLTTSIGLVSACGEFFAKRFSSVSYPVIIFILCVFSFTMANLGLSQLIAVSVPVLVTIYPIAIKMNSQ
;
A
#
# COMPACT_ATOMS: atom_id res chain seq x y z
N MET A 1 -2.20 -7.39 -3.01
CA MET A 1 -0.84 -7.01 -2.59
C MET A 1 -0.83 -6.50 -1.14
N ASP A 2 -1.97 -5.99 -0.67
CA ASP A 2 -2.12 -5.24 0.59
C ASP A 2 -1.99 -6.08 1.87
N THR A 3 -2.29 -7.39 1.83
CA THR A 3 -2.22 -8.26 3.02
C THR A 3 -0.80 -8.46 3.53
N ILE A 4 0.16 -8.68 2.62
CA ILE A 4 1.57 -8.85 2.96
C ILE A 4 2.14 -7.53 3.48
N ALA A 5 1.80 -6.41 2.84
CA ALA A 5 2.19 -5.08 3.31
C ALA A 5 1.62 -4.79 4.71
N ALA A 6 0.33 -5.07 4.95
CA ALA A 6 -0.32 -4.88 6.23
C ALA A 6 0.33 -5.73 7.35
N LEU A 7 0.79 -6.94 7.05
CA LEU A 7 1.51 -7.79 8.00
C LEU A 7 2.85 -7.15 8.42
N VAL A 8 3.65 -6.71 7.45
CA VAL A 8 4.95 -6.05 7.71
C VAL A 8 4.75 -4.72 8.47
N PHE A 9 3.80 -3.89 8.04
CA PHE A 9 3.46 -2.65 8.73
C PHE A 9 2.95 -2.89 10.15
N GLY A 10 2.14 -3.93 10.37
CA GLY A 10 1.64 -4.30 11.69
C GLY A 10 2.77 -4.60 12.67
N ILE A 11 3.78 -5.37 12.26
CA ILE A 11 4.96 -5.68 13.08
C ILE A 11 5.74 -4.40 13.41
N VAL A 12 5.93 -3.49 12.44
CA VAL A 12 6.64 -2.22 12.68
C VAL A 12 5.87 -1.33 13.65
N ILE A 13 4.56 -1.16 13.44
CA ILE A 13 3.70 -0.34 14.33
C ILE A 13 3.72 -0.89 15.75
N MET A 14 3.62 -2.22 15.93
CA MET A 14 3.73 -2.85 17.26
C MET A 14 5.08 -2.56 17.92
N ASN A 15 6.18 -2.67 17.18
CA ASN A 15 7.52 -2.37 17.69
C ASN A 15 7.64 -0.89 18.11
N ARG A 16 7.01 0.03 17.37
CA ARG A 16 7.00 1.47 17.66
C ARG A 16 6.15 1.82 18.87
N LEU A 17 5.01 1.16 19.04
CA LEU A 17 4.16 1.32 20.22
C LEU A 17 4.85 0.82 21.50
N GLN A 18 5.62 -0.28 21.40
CA GLN A 18 6.42 -0.80 22.52
C GLN A 18 7.58 0.12 22.89
N GLU A 19 8.25 0.74 21.92
CA GLU A 19 9.33 1.72 22.17
C GLU A 19 8.85 2.98 22.88
N ARG A 20 7.61 3.41 22.63
CA ARG A 20 7.01 4.57 23.30
C ARG A 20 6.59 4.31 24.75
N GLY A 21 6.97 3.17 25.33
CA GLY A 21 6.83 2.90 26.76
C GLY A 21 5.44 2.41 27.19
N ILE A 22 4.55 2.10 26.24
CA ILE A 22 3.25 1.48 26.54
C ILE A 22 3.53 0.01 26.88
N LYS A 23 3.63 -0.31 28.17
CA LYS A 23 3.93 -1.68 28.64
C LYS A 23 2.71 -2.59 28.73
N ASP A 24 1.51 -2.02 28.67
CA ASP A 24 0.28 -2.79 28.74
C ASP A 24 -0.14 -3.31 27.36
N ARG A 25 0.11 -4.61 27.13
CA ARG A 25 -0.25 -5.29 25.88
C ARG A 25 -1.75 -5.22 25.60
N ALA A 26 -2.59 -5.23 26.64
CA ALA A 26 -4.05 -5.17 26.47
C ALA A 26 -4.50 -3.80 25.95
N ALA A 27 -3.93 -2.71 26.47
CA ALA A 27 -4.21 -1.36 25.99
C ALA A 27 -3.74 -1.16 24.54
N ILE A 28 -2.52 -1.58 24.20
CA ILE A 28 -1.99 -1.50 22.81
C ILE A 28 -2.92 -2.23 21.84
N GLN A 29 -3.33 -3.46 22.17
CA GLN A 29 -4.21 -4.25 21.33
C GLN A 29 -5.57 -3.57 21.16
N ALA A 30 -6.19 -3.08 22.23
CA ALA A 30 -7.49 -2.41 22.16
C ALA A 30 -7.46 -1.13 21.30
N PHE A 31 -6.44 -0.29 21.45
CA PHE A 31 -6.29 0.92 20.63
C PHE A 31 -6.01 0.60 19.17
N THR A 32 -5.13 -0.37 18.89
CA THR A 32 -4.79 -0.79 17.53
C THR A 32 -5.99 -1.41 16.82
N ILE A 33 -6.78 -2.23 17.51
CA ILE A 33 -8.01 -2.82 16.96
C ILE A 33 -9.04 -1.74 16.65
N LYS A 34 -9.30 -0.80 17.56
CA LYS A 34 -10.24 0.30 17.31
C LYS A 34 -9.81 1.15 16.12
N ALA A 35 -8.54 1.54 16.05
CA ALA A 35 -7.98 2.29 14.92
C ALA A 35 -8.07 1.48 13.61
N GLY A 36 -7.76 0.19 13.66
CA GLY A 36 -7.83 -0.73 12.53
C GLY A 36 -9.26 -0.91 12.00
N ILE A 37 -10.27 -0.99 12.87
CA ILE A 37 -11.68 -1.08 12.45
C ILE A 37 -12.10 0.21 11.74
N ILE A 38 -11.77 1.38 12.29
CA ILE A 38 -12.11 2.67 11.67
C ILE A 38 -11.45 2.79 10.29
N ALA A 39 -10.15 2.47 10.20
CA ALA A 39 -9.41 2.50 8.94
C ALA A 39 -9.95 1.46 7.94
N GLY A 40 -10.25 0.25 8.40
CA GLY A 40 -10.76 -0.85 7.57
C GLY A 40 -12.14 -0.54 7.00
N VAL A 41 -13.06 0.01 7.78
CA VAL A 41 -14.39 0.42 7.30
C VAL A 41 -14.26 1.52 6.24
N GLY A 42 -13.44 2.55 6.50
CA GLY A 42 -13.21 3.62 5.54
C GLY A 42 -12.61 3.11 4.22
N LEU A 43 -11.59 2.26 4.30
CA LEU A 43 -10.95 1.67 3.11
C LEU A 43 -11.90 0.77 2.33
N SER A 44 -12.71 -0.04 3.03
CA SER A 44 -13.67 -0.94 2.42
C SER A 44 -14.72 -0.18 1.61
N LEU A 45 -15.26 0.92 2.18
CA LEU A 45 -16.22 1.78 1.48
C LEU A 45 -15.61 2.35 0.19
N VAL A 46 -14.39 2.88 0.25
CA VAL A 46 -13.67 3.42 -0.92
C VAL A 46 -13.43 2.33 -1.98
N TYR A 47 -12.98 1.15 -1.57
CA TYR A 47 -12.73 0.03 -2.49
C TYR A 47 -14.00 -0.47 -3.16
N LEU A 48 -15.12 -0.53 -2.43
CA LEU A 48 -16.44 -0.85 -2.98
C LEU A 48 -16.88 0.20 -4.01
N SER A 49 -16.71 1.49 -3.72
CA SER A 49 -17.02 2.57 -4.68
C SER A 49 -16.16 2.47 -5.93
N LEU A 50 -14.85 2.28 -5.80
CA LEU A 50 -13.94 2.12 -6.94
C LEU A 50 -14.23 0.85 -7.74
N GLY A 51 -14.56 -0.25 -7.08
CA GLY A 51 -14.94 -1.51 -7.72
C GLY A 51 -16.23 -1.38 -8.52
N TYR A 52 -17.24 -0.69 -7.97
CA TYR A 52 -18.49 -0.40 -8.67
C TYR A 52 -18.27 0.50 -9.90
N LEU A 53 -17.45 1.55 -9.75
CA LEU A 53 -17.05 2.42 -10.85
C LEU A 53 -16.30 1.68 -11.95
N GLY A 54 -15.36 0.80 -11.58
CA GLY A 54 -14.63 -0.04 -12.54
C GLY A 54 -15.54 -1.04 -13.26
N ALA A 55 -16.46 -1.69 -12.55
CA ALA A 55 -17.40 -2.66 -13.12
C ALA A 55 -18.43 -1.99 -14.07
N SER A 56 -18.97 -0.83 -13.68
CA SER A 56 -19.89 -0.07 -14.53
C SER A 56 -19.22 0.44 -15.81
N SER A 57 -17.93 0.80 -15.73
CA SER A 57 -17.17 1.34 -16.86
C SER A 57 -16.85 0.33 -17.97
N VAL A 58 -16.90 -0.97 -17.68
CA VAL A 58 -16.77 -2.03 -18.71
C VAL A 58 -17.88 -1.91 -19.76
N SER A 59 -19.07 -1.43 -19.38
CA SER A 59 -20.22 -1.29 -20.28
C SER A 59 -20.11 -0.10 -21.25
N THR A 60 -19.29 0.91 -20.95
CA THR A 60 -19.21 2.17 -21.72
C THR A 60 -17.87 2.39 -22.41
N ILE A 61 -16.76 1.88 -21.84
CA ILE A 61 -15.38 2.22 -22.26
C ILE A 61 -14.66 1.02 -22.92
N GLY A 62 -15.18 -0.20 -22.75
CA GLY A 62 -14.50 -1.42 -23.19
C GLY A 62 -13.41 -1.89 -22.20
N ARG A 63 -12.94 -3.12 -22.39
CA ARG A 63 -12.00 -3.76 -21.46
C ARG A 63 -10.58 -3.22 -21.70
N LEU A 64 -10.13 -2.29 -20.87
CA LEU A 64 -8.75 -1.80 -20.88
C LEU A 64 -7.80 -2.79 -20.18
N ASP A 65 -6.54 -2.82 -20.64
CA ASP A 65 -5.49 -3.70 -20.13
C ASP A 65 -5.02 -3.36 -18.70
N ASN A 66 -5.27 -2.14 -18.20
CA ASN A 66 -4.67 -1.65 -16.96
C ASN A 66 -5.66 -0.93 -16.03
N GLY A 67 -5.65 -1.28 -14.74
CA GLY A 67 -6.52 -0.69 -13.71
C GLY A 67 -6.37 0.83 -13.55
N GLY A 68 -5.14 1.36 -13.68
CA GLY A 68 -4.90 2.81 -13.65
C GLY A 68 -5.52 3.54 -14.85
N ALA A 69 -5.48 2.92 -16.03
CA ALA A 69 -6.07 3.48 -17.24
C ALA A 69 -7.61 3.40 -17.20
N ILE A 70 -8.18 2.33 -16.61
CA ILE A 70 -9.62 2.23 -16.34
C ILE A 70 -10.05 3.41 -15.48
N LEU A 71 -9.42 3.62 -14.31
CA LEU A 71 -9.77 4.70 -13.38
C LEU A 71 -9.67 6.09 -14.02
N ALA A 72 -8.61 6.36 -14.80
CA ALA A 72 -8.45 7.62 -15.52
C ALA A 72 -9.56 7.84 -16.56
N ALA A 73 -9.95 6.80 -17.30
CA ALA A 73 -11.03 6.85 -18.27
C ALA A 73 -12.40 7.02 -17.58
N VAL A 74 -12.65 6.34 -16.46
CA VAL A 74 -13.88 6.51 -15.66
C VAL A 74 -14.01 7.94 -15.16
N ALA A 75 -12.95 8.52 -14.60
CA ALA A 75 -12.99 9.89 -14.09
C ALA A 75 -13.19 10.91 -15.21
N ASN A 76 -12.62 10.66 -16.39
CA ASN A 76 -12.87 11.50 -17.57
C ASN A 76 -14.34 11.38 -18.04
N ALA A 77 -14.90 10.17 -18.04
CA ALA A 77 -16.29 9.93 -18.45
C ALA A 77 -17.34 10.50 -17.47
N LEU A 78 -17.12 10.41 -16.16
CA LEU A 78 -18.07 10.89 -15.15
C LEU A 78 -17.95 12.40 -14.88
N PHE A 79 -16.74 12.93 -14.84
CA PHE A 79 -16.46 14.29 -14.37
C PHE A 79 -15.77 15.19 -15.42
N GLY A 80 -15.57 14.69 -16.65
CA GLY A 80 -14.87 15.42 -17.72
C GLY A 80 -13.37 15.59 -17.44
N SER A 81 -12.73 16.54 -18.15
CA SER A 81 -11.30 16.80 -18.00
C SER A 81 -10.91 17.27 -16.60
N THR A 82 -11.77 18.05 -15.94
CA THR A 82 -11.57 18.54 -14.56
C THR A 82 -11.51 17.39 -13.56
N GLY A 83 -12.35 16.36 -13.73
CA GLY A 83 -12.35 15.17 -12.88
C GLY A 83 -11.07 14.35 -12.93
N SER A 84 -10.50 14.22 -14.13
CA SER A 84 -9.23 13.51 -14.32
C SER A 84 -8.08 14.21 -13.58
N MET A 85 -8.08 15.55 -13.56
CA MET A 85 -7.05 16.33 -12.86
C MET A 85 -7.16 16.20 -11.33
N ILE A 86 -8.38 16.24 -10.79
CA ILE A 86 -8.63 16.01 -9.36
C ILE A 86 -8.23 14.59 -8.97
N LEU A 87 -8.61 13.58 -9.77
CA LEU A 87 -8.26 12.19 -9.53
C LEU A 87 -6.73 12.00 -9.51
N ALA A 88 -6.02 12.57 -10.49
CA ALA A 88 -4.56 12.50 -10.55
C ALA A 88 -3.92 13.10 -9.28
N LEU A 89 -4.43 14.23 -8.80
CA LEU A 89 -3.94 14.89 -7.58
C LEU A 89 -4.21 14.02 -6.34
N VAL A 90 -5.43 13.49 -6.18
CA VAL A 90 -5.78 12.61 -5.05
C VAL A 90 -4.94 11.33 -5.06
N ILE A 91 -4.78 10.68 -6.21
CA ILE A 91 -3.94 9.48 -6.34
C ILE A 91 -2.48 9.82 -6.02
N THR A 92 -1.97 10.96 -6.48
CA THR A 92 -0.61 11.40 -6.17
C THR A 92 -0.42 11.56 -4.66
N PHE A 93 -1.35 12.24 -3.98
CA PHE A 93 -1.30 12.38 -2.51
C PHE A 93 -1.42 11.03 -1.79
N ALA A 94 -2.30 10.15 -2.25
CA ALA A 94 -2.46 8.81 -1.69
C ALA A 94 -1.18 7.97 -1.83
N CYS A 95 -0.60 7.91 -3.04
CA CYS A 95 0.66 7.19 -3.28
C CYS A 95 1.84 7.81 -2.54
N LEU A 96 1.87 9.14 -2.40
CA LEU A 96 2.91 9.84 -1.66
C LEU A 96 2.88 9.48 -0.18
N THR A 97 1.71 9.54 0.47
CA THR A 97 1.60 9.20 1.91
C THR A 97 1.94 7.74 2.17
N THR A 98 1.53 6.80 1.31
CA THR A 98 1.89 5.39 1.42
C THR A 98 3.40 5.17 1.25
N SER A 99 4.02 5.83 0.27
CA SER A 99 5.46 5.73 0.03
C SER A 99 6.25 6.27 1.22
N ILE A 100 5.87 7.43 1.77
CA ILE A 100 6.50 8.00 2.97
C ILE A 100 6.37 7.05 4.16
N GLY A 101 5.19 6.47 4.38
CA GLY A 101 4.96 5.50 5.45
C GLY A 101 5.84 4.26 5.32
N LEU A 102 5.92 3.68 4.12
CA LEU A 102 6.72 2.47 3.87
C LEU A 102 8.21 2.74 4.02
N VAL A 103 8.70 3.81 3.41
CA VAL A 103 10.12 4.19 3.46
C VAL A 103 10.55 4.49 4.90
N SER A 104 9.72 5.20 5.68
CA SER A 104 9.97 5.43 7.10
C SER A 104 10.00 4.13 7.89
N ALA A 105 9.01 3.25 7.71
CA ALA A 105 8.94 1.97 8.40
C ALA A 105 10.13 1.05 8.07
N CYS A 106 10.53 1.00 6.80
CA CYS A 106 11.68 0.22 6.35
C CYS A 106 13.01 0.78 6.86
N GLY A 107 13.20 2.10 6.79
CA GLY A 107 14.39 2.76 7.36
C GLY A 107 14.52 2.46 8.85
N GLU A 108 13.40 2.48 9.55
CA GLU A 108 13.30 2.22 10.98
C GLU A 108 13.59 0.77 11.36
N PHE A 109 13.08 -0.17 10.57
CA PHE A 109 13.35 -1.60 10.73
C PHE A 109 14.83 -1.93 10.47
N PHE A 110 15.39 -1.40 9.39
CA PHE A 110 16.79 -1.63 9.04
C PHE A 110 17.76 -0.94 10.01
N ALA A 111 17.46 0.27 10.48
CA ALA A 111 18.29 0.95 11.48
C ALA A 111 18.35 0.17 12.81
N LYS A 112 17.25 -0.49 13.19
CA LYS A 112 17.24 -1.40 14.34
C LYS A 112 18.05 -2.66 14.12
N ARG A 113 18.01 -3.23 12.92
CA ARG A 113 18.62 -4.53 12.62
C ARG A 113 20.10 -4.45 12.24
N PHE A 114 20.51 -3.34 11.61
CA PHE A 114 21.87 -3.05 11.16
C PHE A 114 22.35 -1.74 11.81
N SER A 115 23.04 -1.87 12.94
CA SER A 115 23.62 -0.75 13.70
C SER A 115 24.69 0.07 12.94
N SER A 116 25.10 -0.33 11.73
CA SER A 116 26.21 0.30 10.98
C SER A 116 25.80 1.06 9.72
N VAL A 117 24.53 1.04 9.28
CA VAL A 117 24.12 1.70 8.03
C VAL A 117 23.26 2.92 8.33
N SER A 118 23.67 4.08 7.80
CA SER A 118 22.99 5.36 8.03
C SER A 118 21.59 5.37 7.40
N TYR A 119 20.56 5.66 8.21
CA TYR A 119 19.15 5.80 7.83
C TYR A 119 18.90 6.51 6.48
N PRO A 120 19.52 7.69 6.19
CA PRO A 120 19.34 8.37 4.91
C PRO A 120 19.82 7.59 3.69
N VAL A 121 20.84 6.73 3.83
CA VAL A 121 21.39 5.93 2.71
C VAL A 121 20.40 4.85 2.30
N ILE A 122 19.74 4.21 3.27
CA ILE A 122 18.75 3.16 3.05
C ILE A 122 17.52 3.72 2.32
N ILE A 123 17.07 4.91 2.75
CA ILE A 123 15.98 5.63 2.12
C ILE A 123 16.34 6.01 0.67
N PHE A 124 17.55 6.52 0.45
CA PHE A 124 18.01 6.89 -0.88
C PHE A 124 18.01 5.69 -1.84
N ILE A 125 18.55 4.54 -1.41
CA ILE A 125 18.56 3.30 -2.21
C ILE A 125 17.12 2.85 -2.52
N LEU A 126 16.23 2.82 -1.52
CA LEU A 126 14.82 2.44 -1.71
C LEU A 126 14.09 3.35 -2.69
N CYS A 127 14.35 4.66 -2.63
CA CYS A 127 13.74 5.64 -3.50
C CYS A 127 14.23 5.49 -4.95
N VAL A 128 15.55 5.35 -5.15
CA VAL A 128 16.15 5.10 -6.48
C VAL A 128 15.67 3.78 -7.07
N PHE A 129 15.58 2.73 -6.27
CA PHE A 129 15.03 1.44 -6.71
C PHE A 129 13.56 1.57 -7.13
N SER A 130 12.74 2.23 -6.32
CA SER A 130 11.32 2.47 -6.63
C SER A 130 11.14 3.32 -7.89
N PHE A 131 11.98 4.34 -8.08
CA PHE A 131 11.98 5.17 -9.28
C PHE A 131 12.34 4.37 -10.53
N THR A 132 13.33 3.48 -10.42
CA THR A 132 13.71 2.58 -11.52
C THR A 132 12.56 1.62 -11.86
N MET A 133 11.90 1.05 -10.84
CA MET A 133 10.76 0.17 -11.00
C MET A 133 9.53 0.88 -11.59
N ALA A 134 9.30 2.14 -11.24
CA ALA A 134 8.20 2.95 -11.78
C ALA A 134 8.33 3.17 -13.30
N ASN A 135 9.56 3.20 -13.84
CA ASN A 135 9.81 3.37 -15.27
C ASN A 135 9.54 2.09 -16.10
N LEU A 136 9.41 0.91 -15.48
CA LEU A 136 9.20 -0.38 -16.17
C LEU A 136 7.74 -0.61 -16.63
N GLY A 137 6.79 0.23 -16.21
CA GLY A 137 5.38 0.15 -16.60
C GLY A 137 4.54 -0.80 -15.73
N LEU A 138 3.26 -0.46 -15.52
CA LEU A 138 2.36 -1.14 -14.58
C LEU A 138 2.13 -2.62 -14.91
N SER A 139 1.96 -2.96 -16.19
CA SER A 139 1.69 -4.35 -16.62
C SER A 139 2.87 -5.28 -16.36
N GLN A 140 4.10 -4.82 -16.62
CA GLN A 140 5.33 -5.55 -16.34
C GLN A 140 5.52 -5.73 -14.83
N LEU A 141 5.22 -4.69 -14.06
CA LEU A 141 5.27 -4.74 -12.60
C LEU A 141 4.28 -5.76 -12.04
N ILE A 142 3.05 -5.83 -12.56
CA ILE A 142 2.06 -6.84 -12.15
C ILE A 142 2.54 -8.25 -12.55
N ALA A 143 3.05 -8.44 -13.77
CA ALA A 143 3.54 -9.73 -14.25
C ALA A 143 4.70 -10.29 -13.42
N VAL A 144 5.57 -9.42 -12.88
CA VAL A 144 6.65 -9.80 -11.94
C VAL A 144 6.12 -9.95 -10.51
N SER A 145 5.18 -9.12 -10.07
CA SER A 145 4.68 -9.14 -8.69
C SER A 145 3.78 -10.35 -8.41
N VAL A 146 2.96 -10.78 -9.37
CA VAL A 146 2.06 -11.94 -9.23
C VAL A 146 2.81 -13.23 -8.85
N PRO A 147 3.85 -13.68 -9.58
CA PRO A 147 4.57 -14.91 -9.24
C PRO A 147 5.26 -14.81 -7.88
N VAL A 148 5.84 -13.65 -7.56
CA VAL A 148 6.44 -13.41 -6.23
C VAL A 148 5.39 -13.51 -5.12
N LEU A 149 4.19 -12.95 -5.32
CA LEU A 149 3.09 -13.00 -4.35
C LEU A 149 2.64 -14.43 -4.10
N VAL A 150 2.48 -15.23 -5.16
CA VAL A 150 2.05 -16.64 -5.07
C VAL A 150 3.08 -17.49 -4.33
N THR A 151 4.38 -17.20 -4.47
CA THR A 151 5.44 -17.88 -3.71
C THR A 151 5.45 -17.49 -2.23
N ILE A 152 5.21 -16.21 -1.89
CA ILE A 152 5.26 -15.71 -0.51
C ILE A 152 4.00 -16.09 0.28
N TYR A 153 2.82 -16.10 -0.35
CA TYR A 153 1.53 -16.37 0.30
C TYR A 153 1.50 -17.67 1.15
N PRO A 154 1.96 -18.84 0.67
CA PRO A 154 1.98 -20.07 1.47
C PRO A 154 2.96 -20.02 2.64
N ILE A 155 4.07 -19.27 2.51
CA ILE A 155 5.08 -19.13 3.57
C ILE A 155 4.51 -18.32 4.74
N ALA A 156 3.79 -17.23 4.44
CA ALA A 156 3.13 -16.40 5.46
C ALA A 156 2.03 -17.18 6.22
N ILE A 157 1.24 -18.02 5.54
CA ILE A 157 0.21 -18.86 6.17
C ILE A 157 0.83 -19.93 7.07
N LYS A 158 1.92 -20.57 6.62
CA LYS A 158 2.62 -21.61 7.40
C LYS A 158 3.22 -21.07 8.71
N MET A 159 3.67 -19.81 8.74
CA MET A 159 4.37 -19.22 9.88
C MET A 159 3.47 -18.94 11.10
N ASN A 160 2.13 -18.95 10.94
CA ASN A 160 1.15 -18.76 12.02
C ASN A 160 0.55 -20.07 12.56
N SER A 161 1.15 -21.22 12.18
CA SER A 161 0.79 -22.56 12.67
C SER A 161 1.91 -23.13 13.57
N GLN A 162 2.55 -22.28 14.37
CA GLN A 162 3.54 -22.70 15.37
C GLN A 162 3.42 -21.89 16.65
#